data_AF-A0A661AZX5-F1
#
_entry.id   AF-A0A661AZX5-F1
#
_cell.length_a   1.000
_cell.length_b   1.000
_cell.length_c   1.000
_cell.angle_alpha   90.00
_cell.angle_beta   90.00
_cell.angle_gamma   90.00
#
_symmetry.space_group_name_H-M   'P 1'
#
loop_
_entity.id
_entity.type
_entity.pdbx_description
1 polymer ?
#
loop_
_entity_poly.entity_id
_entity_poly.type
_entity_poly.pdbx_seq_one_letter_code
_entity_poly.pdbx_strand_id
1 'polypeptide(L)'
;MSTFYWKNPAGGYLILILPTSIVLAKSDPKKGWKIFYWIISIAAFCALFLTLSRGSWVALALATLIIFIFSTKIAKKYLKILIIVSIVGLVLSSIIMPPKWILDRFHKIGEVTKQKPEEPVEERWMMLSMGLDIVSKNPVFGIGFGAIKIAYPHFQKSSHYLSTQLHNQYLQYAAEGGIPGFLLFLFAIFSSIVMILLGAKRNKDPILWSLAFGTLAYAIHIGLDFDWNFWGTTLPFLTFVAIGLRNAEKSKPITIRGIKRIAIIVIISLGFLLSLAIGVAWTIHSQYESELSTIKQAKLLKLCTKIDPLSSYFWYQRAMNYKMLGDTDKFKQSLAKAYSLEPKNILISYEYGSSIFATDRNRAIKIMFDALNSAPFVLPEKQLDLANDLLESGEDSLAVKILSNMTKHFSSDTNVRYTEQTAGFRYILGRAYETLGDIISSNGDYGKADSLYRIANTLECPRYKDKIADIWAIDTPSPEWIVYELIDAVNVGDTTLLRQIIADSAMVGLTPKTHLYLLGIMNVKMNIIAEKASVDALVLKCTGDRISSGLQFFDLILTQDGWKVKF
;
A
#
# COMPACT_ATOMS: atom_id res chain seq x y z
N MET A 1 6.53 6.41 16.94
CA MET A 1 5.82 5.60 15.93
C MET A 1 4.81 4.71 16.65
N SER A 2 3.53 4.71 16.27
CA SER A 2 2.49 3.86 16.88
C SER A 2 2.69 2.38 16.46
N THR A 3 2.40 1.44 17.36
CA THR A 3 2.44 -0.02 17.07
C THR A 3 1.55 -0.41 15.89
N PHE A 4 0.45 0.33 15.67
CA PHE A 4 -0.41 0.18 14.51
C PHE A 4 -0.38 1.46 13.69
N TYR A 5 0.16 1.38 12.48
CA TYR A 5 0.18 2.49 11.50
C TYR A 5 -1.17 2.63 10.78
N TRP A 6 -1.92 1.53 10.61
CA TRP A 6 -3.16 1.48 9.86
C TRP A 6 -4.38 1.33 10.78
N LYS A 7 -5.45 2.08 10.49
CA LYS A 7 -6.67 2.09 11.31
C LYS A 7 -7.44 0.76 11.33
N ASN A 8 -7.45 0.02 10.23
CA ASN A 8 -8.24 -1.22 10.12
C ASN A 8 -7.58 -2.37 10.91
N PRO A 9 -6.26 -2.64 10.80
CA PRO A 9 -5.54 -3.56 11.69
C PRO A 9 -5.67 -3.23 13.17
N ALA A 10 -5.63 -1.94 13.53
CA ALA A 10 -5.88 -1.52 14.90
C ALA A 10 -7.31 -1.92 15.35
N GLY A 11 -8.33 -1.62 14.53
CA GLY A 11 -9.70 -2.02 14.80
C GLY A 11 -9.90 -3.53 14.91
N GLY A 12 -9.29 -4.31 14.00
CA GLY A 12 -9.28 -5.77 14.02
C GLY A 12 -8.66 -6.36 15.30
N TYR A 13 -7.54 -5.80 15.76
CA TYR A 13 -6.93 -6.16 17.04
C TYR A 13 -7.84 -5.84 18.23
N LEU A 14 -8.48 -4.67 18.23
CA LEU A 14 -9.34 -4.24 19.33
C LEU A 14 -10.57 -5.15 19.48
N ILE A 15 -11.24 -5.50 18.38
CA ILE A 15 -12.40 -6.41 18.43
C ILE A 15 -12.02 -7.85 18.79
N LEU A 16 -10.77 -8.26 18.57
CA LEU A 16 -10.25 -9.54 19.02
C LEU A 16 -10.11 -9.59 20.56
N ILE A 17 -9.56 -8.55 21.18
CA ILE A 17 -9.24 -8.54 22.62
C ILE A 17 -10.42 -8.12 23.52
N LEU A 18 -11.30 -7.25 23.02
CA LEU A 18 -12.36 -6.59 23.79
C LEU A 18 -13.30 -7.59 24.53
N PRO A 19 -13.76 -8.69 23.92
CA PRO A 19 -14.64 -9.64 24.61
C PRO A 19 -13.94 -10.30 25.79
N THR A 20 -12.67 -10.67 25.62
CA THR A 20 -11.88 -11.38 26.65
C THR A 20 -11.55 -10.44 27.80
N SER A 21 -11.19 -9.20 27.53
CA SER A 21 -10.97 -8.20 28.59
C SER A 21 -12.25 -7.96 29.40
N ILE A 22 -13.42 -7.85 28.76
CA ILE A 22 -14.71 -7.66 29.45
C ILE A 22 -15.04 -8.86 30.34
N VAL A 23 -14.82 -10.09 29.86
CA VAL A 23 -15.08 -11.29 30.65
C VAL A 23 -14.14 -11.37 31.86
N LEU A 24 -12.84 -11.15 31.65
CA LEU A 24 -11.84 -11.16 32.73
C LEU A 24 -12.10 -10.06 33.77
N ALA A 25 -12.52 -8.87 33.35
CA ALA A 25 -12.92 -7.79 34.25
C ALA A 25 -14.03 -8.17 35.23
N LYS A 26 -14.88 -9.14 34.85
CA LYS A 26 -15.95 -9.68 35.69
C LYS A 26 -15.54 -10.90 36.50
N SER A 27 -14.75 -11.80 35.91
CA SER A 27 -14.47 -13.13 36.46
C SER A 27 -13.14 -13.27 37.22
N ASP A 28 -12.19 -12.36 37.07
CA ASP A 28 -10.88 -12.48 37.73
C ASP A 28 -11.02 -12.49 39.26
N PRO A 29 -10.35 -13.37 40.02
CA PRO A 29 -10.50 -13.38 41.48
C PRO A 29 -9.91 -12.14 42.17
N LYS A 30 -8.92 -11.46 41.57
CA LYS A 30 -8.17 -10.37 42.19
C LYS A 30 -8.72 -9.00 41.79
N LYS A 31 -9.08 -8.17 42.78
CA LYS A 31 -9.67 -6.83 42.55
C LYS A 31 -8.81 -5.92 41.67
N GLY A 32 -7.48 -5.93 41.86
CA GLY A 32 -6.56 -5.12 41.04
C GLY A 32 -6.62 -5.48 39.55
N TRP A 33 -6.62 -6.78 39.23
CA TRP A 33 -6.74 -7.26 37.85
C TRP A 33 -8.12 -6.98 37.25
N LYS A 34 -9.21 -7.08 38.03
CA LYS A 34 -10.54 -6.64 37.55
C LYS A 34 -10.54 -5.17 37.09
N ILE A 35 -9.98 -4.28 37.90
CA ILE A 35 -9.90 -2.84 37.58
C ILE A 35 -9.07 -2.63 36.33
N PHE A 36 -7.90 -3.28 36.25
CA PHE A 36 -7.04 -3.24 35.08
C PHE A 36 -7.77 -3.66 33.79
N TYR A 37 -8.51 -4.77 33.80
CA TYR A 37 -9.26 -5.22 32.64
C TYR A 37 -10.44 -4.32 32.28
N TRP A 38 -11.10 -3.67 33.25
CA TRP A 38 -12.11 -2.64 32.95
C TRP A 38 -11.49 -1.42 32.27
N ILE A 39 -10.36 -0.94 32.76
CA ILE A 39 -9.61 0.16 32.14
C ILE A 39 -9.24 -0.21 30.70
N ILE A 40 -8.67 -1.41 30.48
CA ILE A 40 -8.36 -1.90 29.13
C ILE A 40 -9.60 -1.97 28.26
N SER A 41 -10.72 -2.50 28.76
CA SER A 41 -11.95 -2.64 27.95
C SER A 41 -12.49 -1.28 27.51
N ILE A 42 -12.50 -0.31 28.43
CA ILE A 42 -12.96 1.06 28.15
C ILE A 42 -11.99 1.74 27.17
N ALA A 43 -10.69 1.67 27.43
CA ALA A 43 -9.67 2.23 26.55
C ALA A 43 -9.69 1.61 25.15
N ALA A 44 -9.87 0.28 25.05
CA ALA A 44 -9.99 -0.43 23.79
C ALA A 44 -11.24 -0.01 23.01
N PHE A 45 -12.37 0.20 23.70
CA PHE A 45 -13.57 0.71 23.04
C PHE A 45 -13.41 2.17 22.57
N CYS A 46 -12.82 3.04 23.40
CA CYS A 46 -12.49 4.41 23.00
C CYS A 46 -11.61 4.39 21.75
N ALA A 47 -10.53 3.61 21.77
CA ALA A 47 -9.64 3.45 20.62
C ALA A 47 -10.39 2.94 19.39
N LEU A 48 -11.28 1.95 19.54
CA LEU A 48 -12.06 1.39 18.42
C LEU A 48 -12.95 2.47 17.78
N PHE A 49 -13.61 3.29 18.60
CA PHE A 49 -14.38 4.44 18.13
C PHE A 49 -13.50 5.44 17.37
N LEU A 50 -12.31 5.74 17.90
CA LEU A 50 -11.36 6.65 17.27
C LEU A 50 -10.69 6.08 16.01
N THR A 51 -10.63 4.75 15.82
CA THR A 51 -10.06 4.14 14.60
C THR A 51 -10.89 4.42 13.35
N LEU A 52 -12.21 4.62 13.49
CA LEU A 52 -13.13 4.77 12.34
C LEU A 52 -13.14 3.57 11.38
N SER A 53 -12.70 2.39 11.83
CA SER A 53 -12.75 1.17 11.02
C SER A 53 -14.20 0.67 10.91
N ARG A 54 -14.89 1.05 9.82
CA ARG A 54 -16.24 0.55 9.49
C ARG A 54 -16.27 -0.98 9.44
N GLY A 55 -15.19 -1.60 8.94
CA GLY A 55 -15.03 -3.05 8.90
C GLY A 55 -15.08 -3.68 10.29
N SER A 56 -14.46 -3.05 11.28
CA SER A 56 -14.45 -3.56 12.66
C SER A 56 -15.83 -3.52 13.31
N TRP A 57 -16.62 -2.48 13.05
CA TRP A 57 -18.00 -2.40 13.54
C TRP A 57 -18.91 -3.46 12.91
N VAL A 58 -18.81 -3.67 11.60
CA VAL A 58 -19.55 -4.71 10.88
C VAL A 58 -19.15 -6.10 11.41
N ALA A 59 -17.87 -6.36 11.57
CA ALA A 59 -17.36 -7.63 12.09
C ALA A 59 -17.84 -7.89 13.54
N LEU A 60 -17.81 -6.87 14.40
CA LEU A 60 -18.30 -6.96 15.77
C LEU A 60 -19.80 -7.26 15.83
N ALA A 61 -20.60 -6.61 14.98
CA ALA A 61 -22.05 -6.82 14.90
C ALA A 61 -22.38 -8.24 14.39
N LEU A 62 -21.73 -8.70 13.33
CA LEU A 62 -21.92 -10.04 12.78
C LEU A 62 -21.47 -11.14 13.76
N ALA A 63 -20.33 -10.96 14.44
CA ALA A 63 -19.89 -11.88 15.50
C ALA A 63 -20.92 -11.94 16.64
N THR A 64 -21.48 -10.79 17.05
CA THR A 64 -22.53 -10.74 18.07
C THR A 64 -23.78 -11.51 17.65
N LEU A 65 -24.21 -11.37 16.39
CA LEU A 65 -25.36 -12.09 15.84
C LEU A 65 -25.12 -13.61 15.84
N ILE A 66 -23.94 -14.06 15.40
CA ILE A 66 -23.59 -15.49 15.38
C ILE A 66 -23.56 -16.05 16.80
N ILE A 67 -23.00 -15.32 17.77
CA ILE A 67 -22.98 -15.74 19.18
C ILE A 67 -24.40 -15.82 19.75
N PHE A 68 -25.31 -14.96 19.31
CA PHE A 68 -26.73 -15.02 19.67
C PHE A 68 -27.39 -16.33 19.21
N ILE A 69 -27.05 -16.82 18.01
CA ILE A 69 -27.51 -18.10 17.47
C ILE A 69 -27.00 -19.27 18.33
N PHE A 70 -25.74 -19.24 18.76
CA PHE A 70 -25.17 -20.32 19.56
C PHE A 70 -25.62 -20.31 21.04
N SER A 71 -25.88 -19.13 21.63
CA SER A 71 -26.36 -18.99 23.02
C SER A 71 -26.99 -17.62 23.29
N THR A 72 -28.32 -17.57 23.23
CA THR A 72 -29.10 -16.35 23.54
C THR A 72 -28.88 -15.84 24.97
N LYS A 73 -28.72 -16.74 25.94
CA LYS A 73 -28.49 -16.38 27.36
C LYS A 73 -27.13 -15.70 27.55
N ILE A 74 -26.07 -16.22 26.94
CA ILE A 74 -24.74 -15.61 27.04
C ILE A 74 -24.72 -14.28 26.29
N ALA A 75 -25.29 -14.25 25.08
CA ALA A 75 -25.34 -13.05 24.26
C ALA A 75 -26.08 -11.91 24.96
N LYS A 76 -27.30 -12.13 25.48
CA LYS A 76 -28.05 -11.09 26.22
C LYS A 76 -27.31 -10.58 27.46
N LYS A 77 -26.64 -11.46 28.22
CA LYS A 77 -25.91 -11.10 29.43
C LYS A 77 -24.74 -10.15 29.13
N TYR A 78 -23.96 -10.46 28.10
CA TYR A 78 -22.76 -9.69 27.75
C TYR A 78 -23.04 -8.54 26.78
N LEU A 79 -24.12 -8.59 25.99
CA LEU A 79 -24.56 -7.48 25.15
C LEU A 79 -24.89 -6.23 25.97
N LYS A 80 -25.59 -6.39 27.10
CA LYS A 80 -25.85 -5.27 28.02
C LYS A 80 -24.54 -4.62 28.51
N ILE A 81 -23.55 -5.44 28.85
CA ILE A 81 -22.24 -4.97 29.30
C ILE A 81 -21.50 -4.27 28.17
N LEU A 82 -21.50 -4.86 26.96
CA LEU A 82 -20.90 -4.28 25.78
C LEU A 82 -21.51 -2.90 25.48
N ILE A 83 -22.84 -2.76 25.55
CA ILE A 83 -23.54 -1.47 25.37
C ILE A 83 -23.09 -0.46 26.43
N ILE A 84 -22.98 -0.84 27.70
CA ILE A 84 -22.52 0.07 28.76
C ILE A 84 -21.07 0.52 28.50
N VAL A 85 -20.16 -0.41 28.22
CA VAL A 85 -18.77 -0.10 27.85
C VAL A 85 -18.74 0.80 26.62
N SER A 86 -19.66 0.57 25.68
CA SER A 86 -19.78 1.36 24.46
C SER A 86 -20.16 2.81 24.74
N ILE A 87 -21.18 3.02 25.58
CA ILE A 87 -21.64 4.35 25.96
C ILE A 87 -20.54 5.09 26.73
N VAL A 88 -19.91 4.42 27.71
CA VAL A 88 -18.81 5.03 28.48
C VAL A 88 -17.64 5.41 27.56
N GLY A 89 -17.24 4.53 26.65
CA GLY A 89 -16.15 4.82 25.73
C GLY A 89 -16.48 5.91 24.72
N LEU A 90 -17.74 6.00 24.27
CA LEU A 90 -18.23 7.10 23.42
C LEU A 90 -18.19 8.45 24.16
N VAL A 91 -18.66 8.48 25.42
CA VAL A 91 -18.62 9.68 26.25
C VAL A 91 -17.18 10.13 26.47
N LEU A 92 -16.27 9.22 26.83
CA LEU A 92 -14.85 9.53 27.01
C LEU A 92 -14.21 10.03 25.71
N SER A 93 -14.51 9.40 24.57
CA SER A 93 -14.02 9.86 23.28
C SER A 93 -14.50 11.29 22.96
N SER A 94 -15.73 11.62 23.38
CA SER A 94 -16.31 12.95 23.20
C SER A 94 -15.71 14.04 24.10
N ILE A 95 -15.13 13.64 25.24
CA ILE A 95 -14.40 14.53 26.14
C ILE A 95 -12.99 14.79 25.61
N ILE A 96 -12.35 13.77 25.03
CA ILE A 96 -10.95 13.84 24.58
C ILE A 96 -10.82 14.54 23.22
N MET A 97 -11.81 14.39 22.33
CA MET A 97 -11.76 14.91 20.95
C MET A 97 -12.56 16.21 20.76
N PRO A 98 -12.13 17.11 19.86
CA PRO A 98 -12.89 18.33 19.52
C PRO A 98 -14.28 18.01 18.94
N PRO A 99 -15.35 18.78 19.26
CA PRO A 99 -16.70 18.52 18.78
C PRO A 99 -16.83 18.49 17.25
N LYS A 100 -16.14 19.40 16.55
CA LYS A 100 -16.12 19.45 15.08
C LYS A 100 -15.62 18.13 14.48
N TRP A 101 -14.57 17.56 15.05
CA TRP A 101 -14.01 16.29 14.60
C TRP A 101 -15.07 15.18 14.66
N ILE A 102 -15.84 15.11 15.74
CA ILE A 102 -16.88 14.09 15.96
C ILE A 102 -18.05 14.26 14.98
N LEU A 103 -18.50 15.50 14.76
CA LEU A 103 -19.56 15.81 13.80
C LEU A 103 -19.17 15.43 12.37
N ASP A 104 -17.95 15.79 11.95
CA ASP A 104 -17.39 15.38 10.65
C ASP A 104 -17.35 13.86 10.50
N ARG A 105 -17.20 13.10 11.61
CA ARG A 105 -17.24 11.62 11.58
C ARG A 105 -18.65 11.08 11.35
N PHE A 106 -19.67 11.65 11.98
CA PHE A 106 -21.06 11.24 11.73
C PHE A 106 -21.47 11.51 10.28
N HIS A 107 -21.01 12.61 9.69
CA HIS A 107 -21.25 12.93 8.28
C HIS A 107 -20.64 11.89 7.32
N LYS A 108 -19.44 11.36 7.63
CA LYS A 108 -18.77 10.31 6.83
C LYS A 108 -19.46 8.94 6.84
N ILE A 109 -20.33 8.68 7.82
CA ILE A 109 -21.07 7.40 7.89
C ILE A 109 -22.17 7.34 6.81
N GLY A 110 -22.81 8.47 6.50
CA GLY A 110 -23.87 8.57 5.49
C GLY A 110 -23.39 8.57 4.03
N GLU A 111 -22.09 8.44 3.77
CA GLU A 111 -21.52 8.55 2.42
C GLU A 111 -21.60 7.26 1.61
N VAL A 112 -21.77 6.12 2.28
CA VAL A 112 -21.90 4.80 1.64
C VAL A 112 -23.16 4.71 0.78
N THR A 113 -24.14 5.57 1.01
CA THR A 113 -25.41 5.64 0.25
C THR A 113 -25.42 6.72 -0.85
N LYS A 114 -24.32 7.45 -1.06
CA LYS A 114 -24.21 8.43 -2.15
C LYS A 114 -24.05 7.73 -3.51
N GLN A 115 -24.65 8.30 -4.56
CA GLN A 115 -24.54 7.79 -5.95
C GLN A 115 -23.10 7.85 -6.51
N LYS A 116 -22.26 8.74 -5.97
CA LYS A 116 -20.80 8.78 -6.20
C LYS A 116 -20.11 8.69 -4.84
N PRO A 117 -19.80 7.49 -4.35
CA PRO A 117 -19.07 7.35 -3.09
C PRO A 117 -17.64 7.87 -3.26
N GLU A 118 -17.00 8.29 -2.16
CA GLU A 118 -15.59 8.73 -2.19
C GLU A 118 -14.67 7.62 -2.75
N GLU A 119 -13.53 8.02 -3.32
CA GLU A 119 -12.47 7.18 -3.93
C GLU A 119 -12.22 5.83 -3.20
N PRO A 120 -12.19 5.74 -1.85
CA PRO A 120 -11.93 4.49 -1.14
C PRO A 120 -12.98 3.36 -1.32
N VAL A 121 -14.19 3.66 -1.80
CA VAL A 121 -15.24 2.65 -2.04
C VAL A 121 -15.14 2.09 -3.46
N GLU A 122 -14.94 2.95 -4.46
CA GLU A 122 -14.75 2.54 -5.85
C GLU A 122 -13.49 1.65 -5.99
N GLU A 123 -12.41 2.01 -5.30
CA GLU A 123 -11.19 1.19 -5.21
C GLU A 123 -11.46 -0.22 -4.71
N ARG A 124 -12.29 -0.38 -3.66
CA ARG A 124 -12.63 -1.69 -3.11
C ARG A 124 -13.46 -2.53 -4.07
N TRP A 125 -14.36 -1.91 -4.83
CA TRP A 125 -15.10 -2.61 -5.90
C TRP A 125 -14.17 -3.04 -7.02
N MET A 126 -13.21 -2.19 -7.41
CA MET A 126 -12.18 -2.55 -8.38
C MET A 126 -11.37 -3.76 -7.90
N MET A 127 -10.88 -3.75 -6.66
CA MET A 127 -10.11 -4.86 -6.07
C MET A 127 -10.92 -6.15 -5.96
N LEU A 128 -12.21 -6.07 -5.58
CA LEU A 128 -13.10 -7.23 -5.57
C LEU A 128 -13.25 -7.81 -6.98
N SER A 129 -13.51 -6.96 -7.99
CA SER A 129 -13.63 -7.39 -9.38
C SER A 129 -12.34 -8.00 -9.92
N MET A 130 -11.20 -7.43 -9.55
CA MET A 130 -9.86 -7.92 -9.89
C MET A 130 -9.62 -9.30 -9.28
N GLY A 131 -9.86 -9.47 -7.98
CA GLY A 131 -9.66 -10.75 -7.31
C GLY A 131 -10.53 -11.85 -7.91
N LEU A 132 -11.80 -11.55 -8.23
CA LEU A 132 -12.69 -12.49 -8.89
C LEU A 132 -12.22 -12.87 -10.30
N ASP A 133 -11.68 -11.92 -11.07
CA ASP A 133 -11.11 -12.19 -12.39
C ASP A 133 -9.82 -13.03 -12.33
N ILE A 134 -8.98 -12.81 -11.32
CA ILE A 134 -7.79 -13.64 -11.08
C ILE A 134 -8.19 -15.07 -10.73
N VAL A 135 -9.18 -15.23 -9.83
CA VAL A 135 -9.71 -16.54 -9.43
C VAL A 135 -10.36 -17.27 -10.61
N SER A 136 -11.15 -16.58 -11.43
CA SER A 136 -11.82 -17.20 -12.58
C SER A 136 -10.83 -17.70 -13.64
N LYS A 137 -9.73 -16.97 -13.85
CA LYS A 137 -8.66 -17.35 -14.79
C LYS A 137 -7.73 -18.43 -14.24
N ASN A 138 -7.58 -18.52 -12.91
CA ASN A 138 -6.63 -19.44 -12.26
C ASN A 138 -7.27 -20.21 -11.07
N PRO A 139 -8.38 -20.96 -11.28
CA PRO A 139 -9.20 -21.45 -10.17
C PRO A 139 -8.54 -22.57 -9.35
N VAL A 140 -7.60 -23.34 -9.91
CA VAL A 140 -7.04 -24.51 -9.23
C VAL A 140 -5.82 -24.17 -8.39
N PHE A 141 -4.81 -23.52 -8.96
CA PHE A 141 -3.56 -23.22 -8.25
C PHE A 141 -3.38 -21.75 -7.95
N GLY A 142 -4.29 -20.89 -8.40
CA GLY A 142 -4.12 -19.45 -8.33
C GLY A 142 -2.91 -18.98 -9.13
N ILE A 143 -2.44 -17.79 -8.79
CA ILE A 143 -1.25 -17.16 -9.39
C ILE A 143 0.04 -17.36 -8.56
N GLY A 144 -0.05 -18.08 -7.44
CA GLY A 144 1.04 -18.27 -6.46
C GLY A 144 0.91 -17.36 -5.23
N PHE A 145 1.29 -17.87 -4.06
CA PHE A 145 1.27 -17.10 -2.80
C PHE A 145 2.22 -15.91 -2.83
N GLY A 146 1.71 -14.74 -2.43
CA GLY A 146 2.41 -13.47 -2.49
C GLY A 146 2.54 -12.86 -3.90
N ALA A 147 1.92 -13.44 -4.92
CA ALA A 147 2.02 -12.96 -6.30
C ALA A 147 1.06 -11.81 -6.63
N ILE A 148 0.12 -11.45 -5.73
CA ILE A 148 -0.81 -10.34 -5.98
C ILE A 148 -0.08 -9.03 -6.28
N LYS A 149 1.01 -8.72 -5.58
CA LYS A 149 1.80 -7.51 -5.84
C LYS A 149 2.37 -7.43 -7.27
N ILE A 150 2.54 -8.58 -7.94
CA ILE A 150 3.01 -8.66 -9.33
C ILE A 150 1.83 -8.68 -10.29
N ALA A 151 0.74 -9.38 -9.94
CA ALA A 151 -0.46 -9.46 -10.76
C ALA A 151 -1.27 -8.16 -10.78
N TYR A 152 -1.30 -7.41 -9.67
CA TYR A 152 -2.17 -6.26 -9.47
C TYR A 152 -2.16 -5.25 -10.63
N PRO A 153 -0.98 -4.80 -11.13
CA PRO A 153 -0.94 -3.84 -12.22
C PRO A 153 -1.56 -4.34 -13.54
N HIS A 154 -1.59 -5.66 -13.77
CA HIS A 154 -2.17 -6.25 -14.98
C HIS A 154 -3.69 -6.28 -14.99
N PHE A 155 -4.32 -6.19 -13.82
CA PHE A 155 -5.77 -6.25 -13.66
C PHE A 155 -6.37 -4.90 -13.21
N GLN A 156 -5.52 -3.93 -12.91
CA GLN A 156 -5.92 -2.59 -12.51
C GLN A 156 -6.68 -1.91 -13.66
N LYS A 157 -7.71 -1.13 -13.31
CA LYS A 157 -8.61 -0.47 -14.28
C LYS A 157 -8.56 1.06 -14.21
N SER A 158 -7.80 1.62 -13.27
CA SER A 158 -7.61 3.06 -13.09
C SER A 158 -6.23 3.35 -12.51
N SER A 159 -5.62 4.49 -12.81
CA SER A 159 -4.28 4.86 -12.35
C SER A 159 -4.24 5.58 -11.00
N HIS A 160 -5.38 5.75 -10.31
CA HIS A 160 -5.51 6.61 -9.13
C HIS A 160 -4.94 5.97 -7.85
N TYR A 161 -5.10 4.65 -7.73
CA TYR A 161 -4.70 3.91 -6.54
C TYR A 161 -3.89 2.67 -6.90
N LEU A 162 -2.67 2.62 -6.36
CA LEU A 162 -1.80 1.47 -6.43
C LEU A 162 -1.88 0.72 -5.09
N SER A 163 -2.27 -0.54 -5.14
CA SER A 163 -2.20 -1.44 -3.98
C SER A 163 -1.32 -2.63 -4.28
N THR A 164 -0.89 -3.29 -3.21
CA THR A 164 -0.23 -4.59 -3.28
C THR A 164 -1.11 -5.72 -2.74
N GLN A 165 -2.35 -5.41 -2.34
CA GLN A 165 -3.28 -6.32 -1.67
C GLN A 165 -4.70 -6.12 -2.20
N LEU A 166 -5.55 -7.14 -2.08
CA LEU A 166 -6.96 -7.05 -2.52
C LEU A 166 -7.91 -6.51 -1.43
N HIS A 167 -7.39 -6.18 -0.24
CA HIS A 167 -8.20 -5.76 0.92
C HIS A 167 -9.35 -6.73 1.26
N ASN A 168 -9.14 -8.01 0.97
CA ASN A 168 -10.01 -9.10 1.35
C ASN A 168 -9.14 -10.35 1.41
N GLN A 169 -8.79 -10.80 2.61
CA GLN A 169 -7.84 -11.88 2.79
C GLN A 169 -8.32 -13.19 2.17
N TYR A 170 -9.64 -13.45 2.23
CA TYR A 170 -10.25 -14.64 1.67
C TYR A 170 -10.15 -14.67 0.16
N LEU A 171 -10.50 -13.58 -0.49
CA LEU A 171 -10.38 -13.43 -1.94
C LEU A 171 -8.92 -13.49 -2.38
N GLN A 172 -8.01 -12.89 -1.60
CA GLN A 172 -6.59 -12.94 -1.87
C GLN A 172 -6.04 -14.36 -1.82
N TYR A 173 -6.40 -15.15 -0.81
CA TYR A 173 -5.95 -16.55 -0.74
C TYR A 173 -6.58 -17.41 -1.84
N ALA A 174 -7.80 -17.09 -2.28
CA ALA A 174 -8.39 -17.72 -3.46
C ALA A 174 -7.65 -17.36 -4.75
N ALA A 175 -7.26 -16.09 -4.91
CA ALA A 175 -6.53 -15.63 -6.08
C ALA A 175 -5.11 -16.21 -6.13
N GLU A 176 -4.43 -16.28 -4.99
CA GLU A 176 -3.05 -16.75 -4.87
C GLU A 176 -2.92 -18.27 -4.85
N GLY A 177 -3.76 -18.98 -4.10
CA GLY A 177 -3.69 -20.43 -3.91
C GLY A 177 -4.80 -21.22 -4.59
N GLY A 178 -5.66 -20.57 -5.37
CA GLY A 178 -6.84 -21.17 -5.98
C GLY A 178 -7.91 -21.57 -4.95
N ILE A 179 -8.96 -22.22 -5.44
CA ILE A 179 -10.03 -22.80 -4.62
C ILE A 179 -9.48 -23.77 -3.56
N PRO A 180 -8.51 -24.67 -3.85
CA PRO A 180 -7.92 -25.54 -2.83
C PRO A 180 -7.24 -24.76 -1.70
N GLY A 181 -6.41 -23.76 -2.00
CA GLY A 181 -5.75 -22.91 -1.00
C GLY A 181 -6.75 -22.14 -0.15
N PHE A 182 -7.77 -21.57 -0.79
CA PHE A 182 -8.89 -20.90 -0.12
C PHE A 182 -9.67 -21.82 0.83
N LEU A 183 -10.05 -23.02 0.38
CA LEU A 183 -10.79 -23.98 1.20
C LEU A 183 -9.96 -24.48 2.38
N LEU A 184 -8.66 -24.73 2.19
CA LEU A 184 -7.76 -25.08 3.28
C LEU A 184 -7.66 -23.96 4.32
N PHE A 185 -7.58 -22.71 3.86
CA PHE A 185 -7.53 -21.55 4.74
C PHE A 185 -8.83 -21.36 5.53
N LEU A 186 -9.98 -21.42 4.85
CA LEU A 186 -11.30 -21.38 5.50
C LEU A 186 -11.45 -22.51 6.51
N PHE A 187 -11.09 -23.74 6.12
CA PHE A 187 -11.18 -24.89 6.99
C PHE A 187 -10.33 -24.70 8.24
N ALA A 188 -9.07 -24.28 8.11
CA ALA A 188 -8.17 -24.07 9.25
C ALA A 188 -8.72 -23.04 10.25
N ILE A 189 -9.25 -21.92 9.76
CA ILE A 189 -9.80 -20.85 10.62
C ILE A 189 -11.12 -21.28 11.25
N PHE A 190 -12.11 -21.63 10.43
CA PHE A 190 -13.47 -21.82 10.91
C PHE A 190 -13.67 -23.13 11.66
N SER A 191 -12.96 -24.21 11.33
CA SER A 191 -13.00 -25.44 12.13
C SER A 191 -12.50 -25.18 13.55
N SER A 192 -11.42 -24.40 13.68
CA SER A 192 -10.85 -24.02 14.98
C SER A 192 -11.84 -23.20 15.81
N ILE A 193 -12.45 -22.17 15.22
CA ILE A 193 -13.44 -21.32 15.90
C ILE A 193 -14.68 -22.14 16.30
N VAL A 194 -15.17 -23.03 15.43
CA VAL A 194 -16.31 -23.91 15.74
C VAL A 194 -15.98 -24.86 16.90
N MET A 195 -14.79 -25.45 16.94
CA MET A 195 -14.36 -26.28 18.07
C MET A 195 -14.34 -25.49 19.39
N ILE A 196 -13.86 -24.24 19.36
CA ILE A 196 -13.87 -23.36 20.54
C ILE A 196 -15.31 -23.03 20.96
N LEU A 197 -16.19 -22.69 20.03
CA LEU A 197 -17.62 -22.42 20.29
C LEU A 197 -18.34 -23.61 20.91
N LEU A 198 -18.14 -24.81 20.36
CA LEU A 198 -18.72 -26.04 20.87
C LEU A 198 -18.17 -26.38 22.27
N GLY A 199 -16.86 -26.19 22.49
CA GLY A 199 -16.23 -26.31 23.80
C GLY A 199 -16.80 -25.31 24.82
N ALA A 200 -16.98 -24.05 24.42
CA ALA A 200 -17.58 -23.01 25.26
C ALA A 200 -19.01 -23.36 25.69
N LYS A 201 -19.82 -23.88 24.75
CA LYS A 201 -21.18 -24.34 25.01
C LYS A 201 -21.21 -25.54 25.95
N ARG A 202 -20.36 -26.54 25.68
CA ARG A 202 -20.26 -27.78 26.47
C ARG A 202 -19.81 -27.50 27.91
N ASN A 203 -18.76 -26.71 28.07
CA ASN A 203 -18.14 -26.44 29.36
C ASN A 203 -18.85 -25.32 30.13
N LYS A 204 -19.78 -24.59 29.48
CA LYS A 204 -20.43 -23.38 30.01
C LYS A 204 -19.43 -22.32 30.50
N ASP A 205 -18.27 -22.25 29.85
CA ASP A 205 -17.14 -21.42 30.26
C ASP A 205 -17.19 -20.04 29.58
N PRO A 206 -17.40 -18.94 30.33
CA PRO A 206 -17.44 -17.60 29.77
C PRO A 206 -16.14 -17.15 29.09
N ILE A 207 -14.97 -17.64 29.53
CA ILE A 207 -13.69 -17.28 28.93
C ILE A 207 -13.60 -17.89 27.53
N LEU A 208 -13.95 -19.17 27.37
CA LEU A 208 -14.03 -19.80 26.05
C LEU A 208 -15.01 -19.09 25.10
N TRP A 209 -16.16 -18.63 25.61
CA TRP A 209 -17.09 -17.81 24.81
C TRP A 209 -16.44 -16.50 24.34
N SER A 210 -15.64 -15.86 25.19
CA SER A 210 -14.93 -14.62 24.82
C SER A 210 -13.86 -14.85 23.76
N LEU A 211 -13.09 -15.94 23.87
CA LEU A 211 -12.07 -16.32 22.89
C LEU A 211 -12.71 -16.65 21.54
N ALA A 212 -13.81 -17.42 21.56
CA ALA A 212 -14.59 -17.71 20.36
C ALA A 212 -15.15 -16.45 19.71
N PHE A 213 -15.71 -15.53 20.49
CA PHE A 213 -16.22 -14.26 19.98
C PHE A 213 -15.09 -13.46 19.33
N GLY A 214 -13.97 -13.24 20.03
CA GLY A 214 -12.87 -12.41 19.55
C GLY A 214 -12.24 -12.96 18.26
N THR A 215 -11.99 -14.28 18.23
CA THR A 215 -11.45 -14.96 17.05
C THR A 215 -12.44 -14.94 15.89
N LEU A 216 -13.74 -15.09 16.13
CA LEU A 216 -14.78 -14.97 15.11
C LEU A 216 -14.86 -13.53 14.56
N ALA A 217 -14.83 -12.52 15.41
CA ALA A 217 -14.85 -11.13 15.00
C ALA A 217 -13.63 -10.79 14.13
N TYR A 218 -12.43 -11.23 14.52
CA TYR A 218 -11.22 -11.06 13.72
C TYR A 218 -11.31 -11.81 12.38
N ALA A 219 -11.80 -13.05 12.37
CA ALA A 219 -12.00 -13.82 11.14
C ALA A 219 -12.95 -13.12 10.17
N ILE A 220 -14.07 -12.56 10.66
CA ILE A 220 -14.96 -11.77 9.80
C ILE A 220 -14.26 -10.51 9.28
N HIS A 221 -13.44 -9.87 10.12
CA HIS A 221 -12.74 -8.63 9.76
C HIS A 221 -11.72 -8.82 8.63
N ILE A 222 -10.94 -9.90 8.63
CA ILE A 222 -10.02 -10.21 7.52
C ILE A 222 -10.75 -10.54 6.20
N GLY A 223 -12.07 -10.71 6.21
CA GLY A 223 -12.87 -10.75 4.99
C GLY A 223 -13.21 -9.37 4.42
N LEU A 224 -13.01 -8.31 5.20
CA LEU A 224 -13.26 -6.91 4.85
C LEU A 224 -11.96 -6.11 4.65
N ASP A 225 -10.83 -6.68 5.06
CA ASP A 225 -9.51 -6.08 4.93
C ASP A 225 -8.39 -7.15 4.89
N PHE A 226 -7.12 -6.72 4.84
CA PHE A 226 -5.94 -7.61 4.73
C PHE A 226 -5.13 -7.70 6.05
N ASP A 227 -5.79 -7.62 7.21
CA ASP A 227 -5.13 -7.55 8.53
C ASP A 227 -4.18 -8.72 8.82
N TRP A 228 -4.42 -9.87 8.16
CA TRP A 228 -3.62 -11.08 8.28
C TRP A 228 -2.14 -10.88 7.96
N ASN A 229 -1.80 -9.88 7.13
CA ASN A 229 -0.43 -9.53 6.79
C ASN A 229 0.31 -8.80 7.92
N PHE A 230 -0.39 -8.36 8.96
CA PHE A 230 0.19 -7.66 10.10
C PHE A 230 0.37 -8.61 11.28
N TRP A 231 1.62 -9.04 11.53
CA TRP A 231 1.98 -9.93 12.63
C TRP A 231 1.48 -9.45 14.00
N GLY A 232 1.42 -8.14 14.22
CA GLY A 232 0.88 -7.53 15.44
C GLY A 232 -0.61 -7.84 15.69
N THR A 233 -1.35 -8.32 14.69
CA THR A 233 -2.75 -8.76 14.84
C THR A 233 -2.91 -10.27 14.67
N THR A 234 -2.20 -10.86 13.70
CA THR A 234 -2.28 -12.29 13.38
C THR A 234 -1.72 -13.17 14.50
N LEU A 235 -0.61 -12.79 15.15
CA LEU A 235 -0.05 -13.57 16.26
C LEU A 235 -0.98 -13.61 17.49
N PRO A 236 -1.55 -12.48 17.96
CA PRO A 236 -2.60 -12.50 18.97
C PRO A 236 -3.78 -13.39 18.58
N PHE A 237 -4.25 -13.32 17.34
CA PHE A 237 -5.34 -14.17 16.86
C PHE A 237 -4.98 -15.66 16.97
N LEU A 238 -3.83 -16.08 16.44
CA LEU A 238 -3.36 -17.46 16.52
C LEU A 238 -3.17 -17.92 17.96
N THR A 239 -2.70 -17.03 18.84
CA THR A 239 -2.57 -17.30 20.27
C THR A 239 -3.93 -17.54 20.93
N PHE A 240 -4.94 -16.72 20.61
CA PHE A 240 -6.30 -16.88 21.10
C PHE A 240 -6.92 -18.19 20.61
N VAL A 241 -6.69 -18.55 19.34
CA VAL A 241 -7.11 -19.84 18.79
C VAL A 241 -6.44 -20.99 19.53
N ALA A 242 -5.12 -20.95 19.73
CA ALA A 242 -4.38 -22.00 20.43
C ALA A 242 -4.84 -22.18 21.89
N ILE A 243 -5.00 -21.09 22.64
CA ILE A 243 -5.53 -21.11 24.01
C ILE A 243 -6.97 -21.64 24.02
N GLY A 244 -7.80 -21.16 23.08
CA GLY A 244 -9.19 -21.60 22.96
C GLY A 244 -9.29 -23.10 22.71
N LEU A 245 -8.55 -23.63 21.73
CA LEU A 245 -8.56 -25.05 21.38
C LEU A 245 -8.09 -25.92 22.55
N ARG A 246 -6.98 -25.54 23.19
CA ARG A 246 -6.43 -26.26 24.35
C ARG A 246 -7.44 -26.40 25.50
N ASN A 247 -8.28 -25.38 25.71
CA ASN A 247 -9.27 -25.38 26.78
C ASN A 247 -10.65 -25.91 26.34
N ALA A 248 -10.95 -25.88 25.04
CA ALA A 248 -12.18 -26.41 24.47
C ALA A 248 -12.18 -27.94 24.46
N GLU A 249 -11.07 -28.56 24.09
CA GLU A 249 -10.90 -30.01 24.07
C GLU A 249 -10.13 -30.52 25.29
N LYS A 250 -10.75 -31.46 26.02
CA LYS A 250 -10.07 -32.37 26.94
C LYS A 250 -9.78 -33.71 26.26
N SER A 251 -9.45 -33.69 24.96
CA SER A 251 -9.22 -34.90 24.18
C SER A 251 -7.91 -35.57 24.62
N LYS A 252 -7.89 -36.91 24.62
CA LYS A 252 -6.63 -37.65 24.83
C LYS A 252 -5.72 -37.38 23.63
N PRO A 253 -4.40 -37.17 23.83
CA PRO A 253 -3.48 -36.92 22.74
C PRO A 253 -3.54 -38.05 21.71
N ILE A 254 -3.77 -37.70 20.45
CA ILE A 254 -3.74 -38.67 19.34
C ILE A 254 -2.28 -39.12 19.17
N THR A 255 -2.02 -40.40 19.41
CA THR A 255 -0.67 -40.95 19.26
C THR A 255 -0.47 -41.41 17.82
N ILE A 256 0.25 -40.63 17.02
CA ILE A 256 0.64 -41.04 15.66
C ILE A 256 1.88 -41.95 15.77
N ARG A 257 1.83 -43.16 15.20
CA ARG A 257 2.90 -44.17 15.29
C ARG A 257 3.47 -44.55 13.91
N GLY A 258 4.64 -45.17 13.92
CA GLY A 258 5.29 -45.74 12.75
C GLY A 258 5.61 -44.70 11.66
N ILE A 259 5.44 -45.11 10.40
CA ILE A 259 5.83 -44.31 9.23
C ILE A 259 5.10 -42.96 9.13
N LYS A 260 3.85 -42.89 9.61
CA LYS A 260 3.07 -41.63 9.61
C LYS A 260 3.69 -40.57 10.52
N ARG A 261 4.23 -40.96 11.68
CA ARG A 261 4.92 -40.04 12.60
C ARG A 261 6.19 -39.50 11.96
N ILE A 262 6.98 -40.40 11.35
CA ILE A 262 8.22 -40.03 10.66
C ILE A 262 7.89 -39.06 9.52
N ALA A 263 6.90 -39.37 8.68
CA ALA A 263 6.48 -38.51 7.58
C ALA A 263 6.06 -37.11 8.06
N ILE A 264 5.24 -37.01 9.11
CA ILE A 264 4.81 -35.72 9.67
C ILE A 264 6.00 -34.92 10.21
N ILE A 265 6.91 -35.55 10.95
CA ILE A 265 8.11 -34.89 11.47
C ILE A 265 8.95 -34.37 10.30
N VAL A 266 9.20 -35.19 9.29
CA VAL A 266 9.99 -34.79 8.11
C VAL A 266 9.33 -33.61 7.39
N ILE A 267 8.01 -33.65 7.15
CA ILE A 267 7.28 -32.56 6.49
C ILE A 267 7.36 -31.26 7.31
N ILE A 268 7.11 -31.32 8.62
CA ILE A 268 7.19 -30.14 9.50
C ILE A 268 8.63 -29.60 9.56
N SER A 269 9.62 -30.47 9.68
CA SER A 269 11.04 -30.09 9.72
C SER A 269 11.48 -29.47 8.40
N LEU A 270 11.09 -30.02 7.25
CA LEU A 270 11.38 -29.43 5.94
C LEU A 270 10.70 -28.06 5.78
N GLY A 271 9.43 -27.94 6.16
CA GLY A 271 8.71 -26.66 6.13
C GLY A 271 9.35 -25.61 7.04
N PHE A 272 9.79 -26.03 8.23
CA PHE A 272 10.51 -25.16 9.16
C PHE A 272 11.88 -24.73 8.60
N LEU A 273 12.67 -25.66 8.06
CA LEU A 273 13.98 -25.36 7.47
C LEU A 273 13.86 -24.43 6.26
N LEU A 274 12.85 -24.63 5.40
CA LEU A 274 12.57 -23.73 4.29
C LEU A 274 12.19 -22.33 4.78
N SER A 275 11.27 -22.25 5.75
CA SER A 275 10.86 -20.97 6.35
C SER A 275 12.04 -20.26 7.04
N LEU A 276 12.92 -21.02 7.70
CA LEU A 276 14.13 -20.52 8.33
C LEU A 276 15.11 -19.98 7.28
N ALA A 277 15.33 -20.71 6.18
CA ALA A 277 16.19 -20.26 5.10
C ALA A 277 15.70 -18.94 4.48
N ILE A 278 14.39 -18.84 4.20
CA ILE A 278 13.76 -17.60 3.73
C ILE A 278 13.95 -16.48 4.77
N GLY A 279 13.67 -16.74 6.04
CA GLY A 279 13.84 -15.76 7.12
C GLY A 279 15.28 -15.27 7.27
N VAL A 280 16.27 -16.17 7.15
CA VAL A 280 17.69 -15.83 7.16
C VAL A 280 18.06 -14.96 5.96
N ALA A 281 17.57 -15.30 4.75
CA ALA A 281 17.80 -14.49 3.56
C ALA A 281 17.24 -13.06 3.71
N TRP A 282 16.03 -12.91 4.26
CA TRP A 282 15.44 -11.60 4.56
C TRP A 282 16.17 -10.85 5.67
N THR A 283 16.72 -11.55 6.67
CA THR A 283 17.55 -10.93 7.70
C THR A 283 18.85 -10.36 7.11
N ILE A 284 19.49 -11.11 6.21
CA ILE A 284 20.68 -10.64 5.47
C ILE A 284 20.31 -9.47 4.54
N HIS A 285 19.13 -9.54 3.91
CA HIS A 285 18.62 -8.43 3.09
C HIS A 285 18.44 -7.14 3.90
N SER A 286 17.92 -7.23 5.13
CA SER A 286 17.81 -6.06 6.00
C SER A 286 19.18 -5.42 6.31
N GLN A 287 20.25 -6.23 6.44
CA GLN A 287 21.60 -5.70 6.56
C GLN A 287 22.05 -5.00 5.26
N TYR A 288 21.68 -5.54 4.10
CA TYR A 288 21.93 -4.91 2.79
C TYR A 288 21.31 -3.52 2.71
N GLU A 289 20.06 -3.36 3.16
CA GLU A 289 19.37 -2.06 3.13
C GLU A 289 20.06 -1.00 4.00
N SER A 290 20.71 -1.43 5.09
CA SER A 290 21.46 -0.53 5.99
C SER A 290 22.91 -0.27 5.54
N GLU A 291 23.43 -1.02 4.57
CA GLU A 291 24.84 -0.95 4.16
C GLU A 291 25.04 0.12 3.09
N LEU A 292 26.02 1.01 3.27
CA LEU A 292 26.31 2.11 2.35
C LEU A 292 27.27 1.70 1.22
N SER A 293 28.12 0.70 1.44
CA SER A 293 29.09 0.25 0.44
C SER A 293 28.45 -0.67 -0.60
N THR A 294 28.38 -0.21 -1.85
CA THR A 294 27.88 -0.99 -3.00
C THR A 294 28.59 -2.34 -3.17
N ILE A 295 29.89 -2.41 -2.88
CA ILE A 295 30.68 -3.67 -2.95
C ILE A 295 30.24 -4.65 -1.85
N LYS A 296 29.97 -4.17 -0.63
CA LYS A 296 29.48 -5.03 0.46
C LYS A 296 28.03 -5.44 0.21
N GLN A 297 27.20 -4.54 -0.30
CA GLN A 297 25.84 -4.85 -0.78
C GLN A 297 25.86 -6.01 -1.79
N ALA A 298 26.76 -5.99 -2.78
CA ALA A 298 26.92 -7.08 -3.74
C ALA A 298 27.22 -8.44 -3.08
N LYS A 299 28.05 -8.45 -2.02
CA LYS A 299 28.37 -9.68 -1.25
C LYS A 299 27.15 -10.20 -0.48
N LEU A 300 26.38 -9.30 0.14
CA LEU A 300 25.16 -9.66 0.88
C LEU A 300 24.08 -10.21 -0.08
N LEU A 301 23.84 -9.56 -1.21
CA LEU A 301 22.89 -10.02 -2.23
C LEU A 301 23.32 -11.35 -2.87
N LYS A 302 24.63 -11.58 -3.05
CA LYS A 302 25.15 -12.88 -3.47
C LYS A 302 24.83 -13.98 -2.43
N LEU A 303 24.88 -13.66 -1.14
CA LEU A 303 24.50 -14.60 -0.09
C LEU A 303 22.99 -14.86 -0.09
N CYS A 304 22.15 -13.82 -0.22
CA CYS A 304 20.70 -13.97 -0.34
C CYS A 304 20.32 -14.89 -1.50
N THR A 305 20.87 -14.65 -2.70
CA THR A 305 20.61 -15.49 -3.89
C THR A 305 21.13 -16.93 -3.77
N LYS A 306 22.05 -17.21 -2.83
CA LYS A 306 22.52 -18.58 -2.53
C LYS A 306 21.59 -19.31 -1.55
N ILE A 307 21.05 -18.58 -0.56
CA ILE A 307 20.16 -19.13 0.46
C ILE A 307 18.74 -19.30 -0.08
N ASP A 308 18.26 -18.31 -0.83
CA ASP A 308 16.95 -18.32 -1.50
C ASP A 308 17.14 -18.09 -3.01
N PRO A 309 17.51 -19.14 -3.77
CA PRO A 309 17.76 -19.04 -5.20
C PRO A 309 16.48 -18.88 -6.05
N LEU A 310 15.29 -19.06 -5.45
CA LEU A 310 13.99 -18.99 -6.12
C LEU A 310 13.39 -17.59 -6.07
N SER A 311 13.91 -16.70 -5.23
CA SER A 311 13.47 -15.31 -5.14
C SER A 311 13.95 -14.48 -6.33
N SER A 312 13.03 -14.20 -7.27
CA SER A 312 13.21 -13.24 -8.38
C SER A 312 13.68 -11.87 -7.87
N TYR A 313 13.16 -11.44 -6.72
CA TYR A 313 13.50 -10.18 -6.07
C TYR A 313 14.99 -10.07 -5.72
N PHE A 314 15.60 -11.08 -5.09
CA PHE A 314 17.03 -11.02 -4.75
C PHE A 314 17.92 -11.02 -6.00
N TRP A 315 17.52 -11.74 -7.04
CA TRP A 315 18.23 -11.70 -8.33
C TRP A 315 18.12 -10.34 -9.01
N TYR A 316 16.95 -9.71 -8.96
CA TYR A 316 16.74 -8.36 -9.50
C TYR A 316 17.54 -7.31 -8.73
N GLN A 317 17.49 -7.30 -7.39
CA GLN A 317 18.30 -6.39 -6.56
C GLN A 317 19.79 -6.56 -6.83
N ARG A 318 20.26 -7.81 -6.95
CA ARG A 318 21.65 -8.12 -7.32
C ARG A 318 22.01 -7.58 -8.71
N ALA A 319 21.10 -7.68 -9.68
CA ALA A 319 21.30 -7.09 -10.99
C ALA A 319 21.46 -5.57 -10.91
N MET A 320 20.51 -4.88 -10.26
CA MET A 320 20.56 -3.42 -10.13
C MET A 320 21.81 -2.93 -9.40
N ASN A 321 22.26 -3.66 -8.37
CA ASN A 321 23.50 -3.35 -7.68
C ASN A 321 24.73 -3.48 -8.61
N TYR A 322 24.79 -4.51 -9.45
CA TYR A 322 25.88 -4.63 -10.45
C TYR A 322 25.78 -3.59 -11.57
N LYS A 323 24.57 -3.16 -11.95
CA LYS A 323 24.35 -2.03 -12.87
C LYS A 323 25.02 -0.77 -12.32
N MET A 324 24.85 -0.48 -11.04
CA MET A 324 25.48 0.66 -10.36
C MET A 324 27.02 0.53 -10.27
N LEU A 325 27.54 -0.70 -10.12
CA LEU A 325 28.98 -0.97 -10.10
C LEU A 325 29.63 -0.96 -11.50
N GLY A 326 28.84 -0.86 -12.58
CA GLY A 326 29.33 -0.96 -13.95
C GLY A 326 29.71 -2.38 -14.41
N ASP A 327 29.42 -3.41 -13.61
CA ASP A 327 29.71 -4.81 -13.96
C ASP A 327 28.59 -5.37 -14.86
N THR A 328 28.75 -5.14 -16.16
CA THR A 328 27.73 -5.45 -17.18
C THR A 328 27.44 -6.94 -17.29
N ASP A 329 28.44 -7.81 -17.13
CA ASP A 329 28.28 -9.26 -17.26
C ASP A 329 27.44 -9.82 -16.10
N LYS A 330 27.78 -9.45 -14.86
CA LYS A 330 27.02 -9.90 -13.69
C LYS A 330 25.63 -9.27 -13.62
N PHE A 331 25.48 -8.03 -14.11
CA PHE A 331 24.18 -7.39 -14.30
C PHE A 331 23.30 -8.24 -15.22
N LYS A 332 23.74 -8.52 -16.46
CA LYS A 332 22.98 -9.31 -17.43
C LYS A 332 22.67 -10.71 -16.93
N GLN A 333 23.64 -11.39 -16.32
CA GLN A 333 23.44 -12.74 -15.75
C GLN A 333 22.36 -12.75 -14.66
N SER A 334 22.45 -11.81 -13.70
CA SER A 334 21.52 -11.75 -12.57
C SER A 334 20.12 -11.35 -13.04
N LEU A 335 20.02 -10.42 -13.99
CA LEU A 335 18.75 -9.97 -14.55
C LEU A 335 18.07 -11.05 -15.38
N ALA A 336 18.82 -11.78 -16.21
CA ALA A 336 18.30 -12.92 -16.96
C ALA A 336 17.74 -14.00 -16.01
N LYS A 337 18.41 -14.24 -14.88
CA LYS A 337 17.92 -15.17 -13.86
C LYS A 337 16.62 -14.67 -13.22
N ALA A 338 16.54 -13.39 -12.86
CA ALA A 338 15.32 -12.77 -12.33
C ALA A 338 14.16 -12.89 -13.33
N TYR A 339 14.39 -12.57 -14.60
CA TYR A 339 13.40 -12.69 -15.68
C TYR A 339 12.94 -14.14 -15.89
N SER A 340 13.85 -15.12 -15.81
CA SER A 340 13.48 -16.53 -15.94
C SER A 340 12.57 -17.04 -14.81
N LEU A 341 12.67 -16.44 -13.62
CA LEU A 341 11.85 -16.81 -12.46
C LEU A 341 10.48 -16.12 -12.48
N GLU A 342 10.42 -14.87 -12.97
CA GLU A 342 9.21 -14.05 -12.91
C GLU A 342 9.01 -13.19 -14.18
N PRO A 343 8.79 -13.81 -15.36
CA PRO A 343 8.73 -13.11 -16.65
C PRO A 343 7.47 -12.26 -16.83
N LYS A 344 6.51 -12.32 -15.91
CA LYS A 344 5.32 -11.46 -15.90
C LYS A 344 5.53 -10.18 -15.10
N ASN A 345 6.60 -10.07 -14.32
CA ASN A 345 6.89 -8.83 -13.61
C ASN A 345 7.30 -7.76 -14.61
N ILE A 346 6.52 -6.68 -14.66
CA ILE A 346 6.64 -5.62 -15.66
C ILE A 346 8.00 -4.96 -15.57
N LEU A 347 8.46 -4.65 -14.35
CA LEU A 347 9.74 -3.96 -14.13
C LEU A 347 10.93 -4.85 -14.53
N ILE A 348 10.91 -6.13 -14.12
CA ILE A 348 11.96 -7.09 -14.48
C ILE A 348 12.00 -7.28 -16.01
N SER A 349 10.83 -7.39 -16.64
CA SER A 349 10.72 -7.59 -18.08
C SER A 349 11.20 -6.38 -18.86
N TYR A 350 10.81 -5.17 -18.43
CA TYR A 350 11.26 -3.92 -19.04
C TYR A 350 12.78 -3.76 -18.95
N GLU A 351 13.36 -3.93 -17.76
CA GLU A 351 14.80 -3.82 -17.57
C GLU A 351 15.56 -4.91 -18.35
N TYR A 352 15.02 -6.14 -18.41
CA TYR A 352 15.60 -7.21 -19.21
C TYR A 352 15.59 -6.86 -20.69
N GLY A 353 14.46 -6.39 -21.23
CA GLY A 353 14.35 -5.91 -22.61
C GLY A 353 15.35 -4.79 -22.91
N SER A 354 15.41 -3.77 -22.05
CA SER A 354 16.38 -2.67 -22.15
C SER A 354 17.83 -3.20 -22.18
N SER A 355 18.17 -4.19 -21.35
CA SER A 355 19.53 -4.75 -21.29
C SER A 355 19.98 -5.47 -22.57
N ILE A 356 19.03 -5.93 -23.39
CA ILE A 356 19.28 -6.60 -24.67
C ILE A 356 18.98 -5.71 -25.88
N PHE A 357 18.55 -4.46 -25.67
CA PHE A 357 18.14 -3.55 -26.74
C PHE A 357 19.23 -3.34 -27.79
N ALA A 358 20.48 -3.15 -27.36
CA ALA A 358 21.62 -2.99 -28.26
C ALA A 358 21.99 -4.27 -29.03
N THR A 359 21.64 -5.45 -28.52
CA THR A 359 22.04 -6.75 -29.09
C THR A 359 20.94 -7.42 -29.93
N ASP A 360 19.68 -7.25 -29.54
CA ASP A 360 18.51 -7.83 -30.19
C ASP A 360 17.32 -6.87 -30.04
N ARG A 361 17.34 -5.82 -30.86
CA ARG A 361 16.40 -4.68 -30.78
C ARG A 361 14.95 -5.11 -30.95
N ASN A 362 14.64 -5.95 -31.93
CA ASN A 362 13.26 -6.39 -32.19
C ASN A 362 12.69 -7.17 -31.01
N ARG A 363 13.49 -8.06 -30.42
CA ARG A 363 13.08 -8.80 -29.22
C ARG A 363 12.96 -7.90 -28.00
N ALA A 364 13.87 -6.95 -27.82
CA ALA A 364 13.83 -5.98 -26.73
C ALA A 364 12.54 -5.15 -26.75
N ILE A 365 12.25 -4.52 -27.90
CA ILE A 365 11.04 -3.72 -28.12
C ILE A 365 9.80 -4.57 -27.82
N LYS A 366 9.74 -5.80 -28.34
CA LYS A 366 8.61 -6.69 -28.09
C LYS A 366 8.42 -6.98 -26.60
N ILE A 367 9.48 -7.32 -25.87
CA ILE A 367 9.40 -7.62 -24.43
C ILE A 367 8.95 -6.39 -23.64
N MET A 368 9.55 -5.22 -23.92
CA MET A 368 9.21 -3.97 -23.22
C MET A 368 7.77 -3.54 -23.52
N PHE A 369 7.36 -3.59 -24.79
CA PHE A 369 6.01 -3.25 -25.22
C PHE A 369 4.97 -4.20 -24.64
N ASP A 370 5.19 -5.52 -24.71
CA ASP A 370 4.27 -6.52 -24.17
C ASP A 370 4.11 -6.35 -22.64
N ALA A 371 5.22 -6.08 -21.93
CA ALA A 371 5.20 -5.83 -20.49
C ALA A 371 4.34 -4.60 -20.14
N LEU A 372 4.58 -3.46 -20.79
CA LEU A 372 3.85 -2.22 -20.53
C LEU A 372 2.39 -2.28 -20.98
N ASN A 373 2.12 -2.89 -22.13
CA ASN A 373 0.75 -3.05 -22.65
C ASN A 373 -0.09 -3.99 -21.79
N SER A 374 0.55 -4.94 -21.09
CA SER A 374 -0.14 -5.83 -20.15
C SER A 374 -0.52 -5.16 -18.82
N ALA A 375 0.00 -3.96 -18.53
CA ALA A 375 -0.27 -3.20 -17.31
C ALA A 375 -0.33 -1.69 -17.60
N PRO A 376 -1.35 -1.23 -18.35
CA PRO A 376 -1.34 0.09 -18.96
C PRO A 376 -1.49 1.27 -17.98
N PHE A 377 -1.96 1.02 -16.76
CA PHE A 377 -2.26 2.06 -15.76
C PHE A 377 -1.08 2.38 -14.82
N VAL A 378 0.09 1.81 -15.07
CA VAL A 378 1.28 1.95 -14.22
C VAL A 378 2.53 2.32 -15.01
N LEU A 379 3.57 2.77 -14.30
CA LEU A 379 4.89 3.10 -14.86
C LEU A 379 4.82 4.05 -16.08
N PRO A 380 4.09 5.17 -16.03
CA PRO A 380 4.01 6.09 -17.16
C PRO A 380 5.40 6.60 -17.58
N GLU A 381 6.37 6.68 -16.66
CA GLU A 381 7.76 7.02 -16.97
C GLU A 381 8.38 6.01 -17.93
N LYS A 382 8.17 4.71 -17.71
CA LYS A 382 8.69 3.66 -18.60
C LYS A 382 7.95 3.61 -19.93
N GLN A 383 6.67 3.99 -19.95
CA GLN A 383 5.91 4.14 -21.19
C GLN A 383 6.44 5.31 -22.03
N LEU A 384 6.72 6.45 -21.41
CA LEU A 384 7.30 7.62 -22.08
C LEU A 384 8.75 7.34 -22.54
N ASP A 385 9.58 6.73 -21.69
CA ASP A 385 10.96 6.35 -22.03
C ASP A 385 10.98 5.48 -23.30
N LEU A 386 10.16 4.42 -23.34
CA LEU A 386 10.08 3.56 -24.53
C LEU A 386 9.56 4.31 -25.76
N ALA A 387 8.58 5.20 -25.61
CA ALA A 387 8.10 6.00 -26.73
C ALA A 387 9.20 6.89 -27.31
N ASN A 388 9.99 7.54 -26.46
CA ASN A 388 11.12 8.38 -26.88
C ASN A 388 12.23 7.55 -27.56
N ASP A 389 12.61 6.42 -26.95
CA ASP A 389 13.60 5.49 -27.53
C ASP A 389 13.17 5.03 -28.93
N LEU A 390 11.86 4.85 -29.17
CA LEU A 390 11.29 4.46 -30.46
C LEU A 390 11.29 5.61 -31.47
N LEU A 391 11.04 6.84 -31.04
CA LEU A 391 11.13 8.03 -31.91
C LEU A 391 12.56 8.26 -32.39
N GLU A 392 13.55 8.20 -31.49
CA GLU A 392 14.98 8.28 -31.86
C GLU A 392 15.39 7.17 -32.82
N SER A 393 14.70 6.05 -32.71
CA SER A 393 14.89 4.83 -33.48
C SER A 393 14.15 4.80 -34.83
N GLY A 394 13.32 5.80 -35.13
CA GLY A 394 12.49 5.89 -36.35
C GLY A 394 11.25 4.99 -36.38
N GLU A 395 10.81 4.48 -35.23
CA GLU A 395 9.63 3.62 -35.06
C GLU A 395 8.39 4.41 -34.64
N ASP A 396 8.13 5.52 -35.33
CA ASP A 396 7.13 6.54 -34.97
C ASP A 396 5.72 5.96 -34.76
N SER A 397 5.35 4.96 -35.58
CA SER A 397 4.03 4.32 -35.47
C SER A 397 3.79 3.64 -34.11
N LEU A 398 4.82 3.00 -33.55
CA LEU A 398 4.74 2.32 -32.26
C LEU A 398 4.81 3.34 -31.12
N ALA A 399 5.65 4.38 -31.26
CA ALA A 399 5.71 5.48 -30.31
C ALA A 399 4.36 6.22 -30.19
N VAL A 400 3.76 6.60 -31.31
CA VAL A 400 2.42 7.23 -31.36
C VAL A 400 1.38 6.33 -30.72
N LYS A 401 1.46 5.00 -30.92
CA LYS A 401 0.55 4.04 -30.29
C LYS A 401 0.69 4.03 -28.77
N ILE A 402 1.92 4.04 -28.24
CA ILE A 402 2.17 4.09 -26.79
C ILE A 402 1.64 5.40 -26.22
N LEU A 403 2.03 6.54 -26.80
CA LEU A 403 1.58 7.87 -26.35
C LEU A 403 0.06 8.00 -26.40
N SER A 404 -0.57 7.54 -27.48
CA SER A 404 -2.05 7.52 -27.62
C SER A 404 -2.74 6.57 -26.64
N ASN A 405 -2.06 5.52 -26.17
CA ASN A 405 -2.59 4.66 -25.12
C ASN A 405 -2.46 5.33 -23.74
N MET A 406 -1.36 6.05 -23.48
CA MET A 406 -1.20 6.82 -22.25
C MET A 406 -2.33 7.84 -22.10
N THR A 407 -2.72 8.54 -23.17
CA THR A 407 -3.83 9.51 -23.12
C THR A 407 -5.20 8.88 -22.83
N LYS A 408 -5.36 7.57 -23.05
CA LYS A 408 -6.62 6.83 -22.78
C LYS A 408 -6.66 6.21 -21.38
N HIS A 409 -5.52 5.71 -20.90
CA HIS A 409 -5.46 4.95 -19.66
C HIS A 409 -5.27 5.85 -18.42
N PHE A 410 -4.64 7.00 -18.59
CA PHE A 410 -4.48 7.96 -17.52
C PHE A 410 -5.43 9.14 -17.69
N SER A 411 -6.09 9.51 -16.60
CA SER A 411 -7.07 10.60 -16.62
C SER A 411 -6.38 11.95 -16.83
N SER A 412 -6.86 12.69 -17.84
CA SER A 412 -6.56 14.11 -18.01
C SER A 412 -7.46 15.02 -17.16
N ASP A 413 -8.44 14.45 -16.44
CA ASP A 413 -9.34 15.22 -15.58
C ASP A 413 -8.58 15.75 -14.38
N THR A 414 -8.44 17.07 -14.34
CA THR A 414 -7.80 17.75 -13.23
C THR A 414 -8.57 17.58 -11.94
N ASN A 415 -9.83 17.16 -11.93
CA ASN A 415 -10.61 16.95 -10.71
C ASN A 415 -10.27 15.68 -9.94
N VAL A 416 -9.57 14.74 -10.58
CA VAL A 416 -9.19 13.52 -9.87
C VAL A 416 -7.96 13.75 -9.01
N ARG A 417 -8.03 13.31 -7.75
CA ARG A 417 -6.94 13.37 -6.79
C ARG A 417 -5.94 12.26 -7.10
N TYR A 418 -4.66 12.55 -6.93
CA TYR A 418 -3.62 11.54 -6.98
C TYR A 418 -3.12 11.25 -5.57
N THR A 419 -2.74 10.00 -5.34
CA THR A 419 -2.11 9.56 -4.09
C THR A 419 -0.62 9.92 -4.08
N GLU A 420 0.04 9.80 -2.92
CA GLU A 420 1.49 9.92 -2.77
C GLU A 420 2.27 9.24 -3.91
N GLN A 421 1.87 8.02 -4.25
CA GLN A 421 2.61 7.18 -5.20
C GLN A 421 2.40 7.58 -6.66
N THR A 422 1.37 8.37 -6.95
CA THR A 422 0.92 8.66 -8.32
C THR A 422 0.91 10.16 -8.63
N ALA A 423 1.15 11.04 -7.65
CA ALA A 423 1.18 12.49 -7.85
C ALA A 423 2.12 12.93 -8.99
N GLY A 424 3.27 12.27 -9.13
CA GLY A 424 4.23 12.54 -10.20
C GLY A 424 3.77 12.13 -11.60
N PHE A 425 2.77 11.25 -11.73
CA PHE A 425 2.34 10.69 -13.03
C PHE A 425 1.84 11.78 -13.97
N ARG A 426 1.15 12.80 -13.46
CA ARG A 426 0.57 13.85 -14.30
C ARG A 426 1.62 14.65 -15.08
N TYR A 427 2.82 14.84 -14.55
CA TYR A 427 3.89 15.55 -15.26
C TYR A 427 4.54 14.71 -16.35
N ILE A 428 4.58 13.38 -16.14
CA ILE A 428 5.01 12.45 -17.18
C ILE A 428 3.96 12.42 -18.29
N LEU A 429 2.67 12.48 -17.91
CA LEU A 429 1.58 12.58 -18.87
C LEU A 429 1.62 13.90 -19.62
N GLY A 430 1.84 15.03 -18.97
CA GLY A 430 2.00 16.33 -19.64
C GLY A 430 2.97 16.27 -20.80
N ARG A 431 4.18 15.77 -20.52
CA ARG A 431 5.21 15.50 -21.53
C ARG A 431 4.77 14.52 -22.61
N ALA A 432 4.09 13.43 -22.26
CA ALA A 432 3.56 12.49 -23.25
C ALA A 432 2.50 13.13 -24.18
N TYR A 433 1.66 14.02 -23.64
CA TYR A 433 0.69 14.80 -24.43
C TYR A 433 1.40 15.82 -25.33
N GLU A 434 2.43 16.50 -24.84
CA GLU A 434 3.25 17.43 -25.62
C GLU A 434 3.96 16.70 -26.77
N THR A 435 4.66 15.60 -26.48
CA THR A 435 5.35 14.78 -27.49
C THR A 435 4.37 14.26 -28.55
N LEU A 436 3.18 13.81 -28.14
CA LEU A 436 2.14 13.42 -29.09
C LEU A 436 1.63 14.60 -29.91
N GLY A 437 1.49 15.78 -29.30
CA GLY A 437 1.16 17.04 -29.95
C GLY A 437 2.17 17.39 -31.03
N ASP A 438 3.47 17.29 -30.73
CA ASP A 438 4.56 17.57 -31.68
C ASP A 438 4.51 16.66 -32.90
N ILE A 439 4.28 15.36 -32.69
CA ILE A 439 4.16 14.39 -33.78
C ILE A 439 2.91 14.67 -34.62
N ILE A 440 1.79 15.06 -34.00
CA ILE A 440 0.55 15.34 -34.72
C ILE A 440 0.64 16.67 -35.48
N SER A 441 1.30 17.66 -34.89
CA SER A 441 1.61 18.96 -35.49
C SER A 441 2.52 18.82 -36.71
N SER A 442 3.57 18.00 -36.61
CA SER A 442 4.48 17.73 -37.73
C SER A 442 3.79 16.99 -38.88
N ASN A 443 2.75 16.20 -38.58
CA ASN A 443 1.88 15.55 -39.56
C ASN A 443 0.76 16.48 -40.12
N GLY A 444 0.70 17.75 -39.70
CA GLY A 444 -0.17 18.77 -40.25
C GLY A 444 -1.56 18.93 -39.59
N ASP A 445 -1.85 18.20 -38.51
CA ASP A 445 -3.12 18.32 -37.77
C ASP A 445 -2.98 19.27 -36.55
N TYR A 446 -2.89 20.56 -36.84
CA TYR A 446 -2.66 21.60 -35.83
C TYR A 446 -3.81 21.73 -34.81
N GLY A 447 -5.05 21.43 -35.20
CA GLY A 447 -6.20 21.55 -34.30
C GLY A 447 -6.17 20.49 -33.19
N LYS A 448 -5.81 19.25 -33.55
CA LYS A 448 -5.62 18.19 -32.58
C LYS A 448 -4.36 18.41 -31.74
N ALA A 449 -3.29 18.93 -32.33
CA ALA A 449 -2.08 19.30 -31.61
C ALA A 449 -2.36 20.38 -30.55
N ASP A 450 -3.06 21.47 -30.88
CA ASP A 450 -3.45 22.53 -29.92
C ASP A 450 -4.25 21.96 -28.74
N SER A 451 -5.17 21.03 -29.02
CA SER A 451 -5.96 20.36 -27.97
C SER A 451 -5.07 19.57 -27.01
N LEU A 452 -4.04 18.88 -27.53
CA LEU A 452 -3.10 18.11 -26.71
C LEU A 452 -2.19 19.02 -25.90
N TYR A 453 -1.67 20.11 -26.49
CA TYR A 453 -0.84 21.09 -25.78
C TYR A 453 -1.59 21.76 -24.63
N ARG A 454 -2.88 22.07 -24.80
CA ARG A 454 -3.71 22.60 -23.70
C ARG A 454 -3.83 21.62 -22.54
N ILE A 455 -3.99 20.34 -22.83
CA ILE A 455 -4.05 19.29 -21.80
C ILE A 455 -2.68 19.14 -21.14
N ALA A 456 -1.59 19.11 -21.91
CA ALA A 456 -0.22 19.03 -21.40
C ALA A 456 0.06 20.14 -20.38
N ASN A 457 -0.17 21.40 -20.79
CA ASN A 457 0.00 22.57 -19.92
C ASN A 457 -0.84 22.48 -18.64
N THR A 458 -2.06 21.95 -18.75
CA THR A 458 -2.95 21.77 -17.60
C THR A 458 -2.41 20.73 -16.61
N LEU A 459 -1.84 19.63 -17.10
CA LEU A 459 -1.28 18.57 -16.26
C LEU A 459 0.04 18.99 -15.59
N GLU A 460 0.82 19.84 -16.25
CA GLU A 460 2.11 20.35 -15.77
C GLU A 460 2.00 21.43 -14.70
N CYS A 461 0.83 22.07 -14.61
CA CYS A 461 0.55 23.09 -13.60
C CYS A 461 0.37 22.48 -12.20
N PRO A 462 1.06 22.99 -11.15
CA PRO A 462 0.87 22.63 -9.73
C PRO A 462 -0.60 22.70 -9.29
N ARG A 463 -1.03 21.77 -8.39
CA ARG A 463 -2.41 21.74 -7.88
C ARG A 463 -2.47 21.72 -6.35
N TYR A 464 -3.21 22.67 -5.77
CA TYR A 464 -3.42 22.75 -4.32
C TYR A 464 -4.12 21.52 -3.70
N LYS A 465 -4.98 20.85 -4.47
CA LYS A 465 -5.79 19.73 -3.98
C LYS A 465 -5.08 18.38 -3.92
N ASP A 466 -3.86 18.29 -4.47
CA ASP A 466 -3.04 17.08 -4.36
C ASP A 466 -2.39 17.04 -2.99
N LYS A 467 -3.19 16.90 -1.93
CA LYS A 467 -2.69 16.88 -0.56
C LYS A 467 -2.28 15.46 -0.21
N ILE A 468 -1.02 15.28 0.17
CA ILE A 468 -0.36 13.96 0.07
C ILE A 468 -0.32 13.21 1.41
N ALA A 469 -0.45 13.90 2.55
CA ALA A 469 -0.49 13.27 3.87
C ALA A 469 -1.62 13.86 4.71
N ASP A 470 -2.40 12.97 5.35
CA ASP A 470 -3.48 13.31 6.29
C ASP A 470 -3.18 12.71 7.70
N ILE A 471 -1.89 12.41 7.95
CA ILE A 471 -1.44 11.54 9.05
C ILE A 471 -1.67 12.18 10.42
N TRP A 472 -1.76 13.52 10.50
CA TRP A 472 -1.96 14.26 11.76
C TRP A 472 -3.12 15.27 11.72
N ALA A 473 -4.09 15.08 10.83
CA ALA A 473 -5.11 16.10 10.52
C ALA A 473 -4.50 17.44 10.04
N ILE A 474 -3.26 17.39 9.54
CA ILE A 474 -2.59 18.48 8.84
C ILE A 474 -2.73 18.17 7.37
N ASP A 475 -3.42 19.06 6.67
CA ASP A 475 -3.72 18.92 5.26
C ASP A 475 -2.51 19.41 4.46
N THR A 476 -1.44 18.60 4.39
CA THR A 476 -0.15 19.02 3.83
C THR A 476 -0.22 19.11 2.29
N PRO A 477 0.02 20.29 1.69
CA PRO A 477 0.10 20.45 0.24
C PRO A 477 1.20 19.57 -0.37
N SER A 478 1.08 19.22 -1.65
CA SER A 478 2.13 18.47 -2.34
C SER A 478 3.43 19.29 -2.46
N PRO A 479 4.60 18.62 -2.52
CA PRO A 479 5.90 19.28 -2.68
C PRO A 479 5.96 20.28 -3.84
N GLU A 480 5.36 19.97 -5.00
CA GLU A 480 5.31 20.89 -6.14
C GLU A 480 4.56 22.20 -5.85
N TRP A 481 3.56 22.15 -4.97
CA TRP A 481 2.74 23.31 -4.64
C TRP A 481 3.52 24.24 -3.74
N ILE A 482 4.32 23.66 -2.83
CA ILE A 482 5.27 24.42 -2.02
C ILE A 482 6.33 25.10 -2.89
N VAL A 483 6.82 24.45 -3.96
CA VAL A 483 7.74 25.07 -4.92
C VAL A 483 7.07 26.22 -5.70
N TYR A 484 5.80 26.05 -6.08
CA TYR A 484 5.03 27.13 -6.70
C TYR A 484 4.87 28.33 -5.75
N GLU A 485 4.44 28.09 -4.51
CA GLU A 485 4.29 29.13 -3.49
C GLU A 485 5.62 29.81 -3.18
N LEU A 486 6.73 29.06 -3.18
CA LEU A 486 8.07 29.63 -3.04
C LEU A 486 8.40 30.63 -4.14
N ILE A 487 8.15 30.27 -5.40
CA ILE A 487 8.43 31.14 -6.56
C ILE A 487 7.54 32.39 -6.51
N ASP A 488 6.26 32.24 -6.17
CA ASP A 488 5.32 33.35 -6.05
C ASP A 488 5.69 34.30 -4.89
N ALA A 489 5.96 33.73 -3.71
CA ALA A 489 6.39 34.47 -2.52
C ALA A 489 7.69 35.25 -2.77
N VAL A 490 8.61 34.65 -3.54
CA VAL A 490 9.81 35.32 -4.02
C VAL A 490 9.44 36.55 -4.85
N ASN A 491 8.61 36.42 -5.88
CA ASN A 491 8.28 37.53 -6.77
C ASN A 491 7.61 38.71 -6.09
N VAL A 492 6.73 38.44 -5.12
CA VAL A 492 5.99 39.49 -4.39
C VAL A 492 6.72 39.98 -3.13
N GLY A 493 7.83 39.34 -2.75
CA GLY A 493 8.59 39.69 -1.55
C GLY A 493 7.90 39.33 -0.24
N ASP A 494 7.08 38.26 -0.20
CA ASP A 494 6.37 37.82 1.01
C ASP A 494 7.32 37.09 1.97
N THR A 495 8.01 37.87 2.79
CA THR A 495 8.93 37.35 3.80
C THR A 495 8.26 36.49 4.88
N THR A 496 6.94 36.60 5.07
CA THR A 496 6.21 35.79 6.05
C THR A 496 6.01 34.38 5.50
N LEU A 497 5.52 34.27 4.26
CA LEU A 497 5.33 33.00 3.58
C LEU A 497 6.67 32.28 3.36
N LEU A 498 7.72 33.01 2.97
CA LEU A 498 9.07 32.45 2.83
C LEU A 498 9.59 31.80 4.12
N ARG A 499 9.34 32.38 5.29
CA ARG A 499 9.72 31.76 6.58
C ARG A 499 8.91 30.50 6.92
N GLN A 500 7.70 30.38 6.39
CA GLN A 500 6.86 29.20 6.61
C GLN A 500 7.32 28.03 5.74
N ILE A 501 7.66 28.30 4.48
CA ILE A 501 7.96 27.26 3.49
C ILE A 501 9.45 26.93 3.33
N ILE A 502 10.38 27.74 3.84
CA ILE A 502 11.82 27.43 3.81
C ILE A 502 12.24 26.79 5.15
N ALA A 503 12.93 25.65 5.07
CA ALA A 503 13.44 24.93 6.23
C ALA A 503 14.68 25.60 6.85
N ASP A 504 15.52 26.18 6.01
CA ASP A 504 16.78 26.77 6.44
C ASP A 504 16.59 28.22 6.95
N SER A 505 17.37 28.59 7.96
CA SER A 505 17.37 29.94 8.52
C SER A 505 18.00 31.01 7.60
N ALA A 506 18.49 30.61 6.41
CA ALA A 506 19.08 31.51 5.44
C ALA A 506 17.96 32.23 4.65
N MET A 507 17.84 33.55 4.84
CA MET A 507 16.97 34.36 4.00
C MET A 507 17.52 34.44 2.58
N VAL A 508 16.74 33.99 1.60
CA VAL A 508 17.02 34.24 0.18
C VAL A 508 16.82 35.75 -0.06
N GLY A 509 17.93 36.49 -0.16
CA GLY A 509 17.91 37.87 -0.61
C GLY A 509 17.70 37.91 -2.11
N LEU A 510 16.53 38.37 -2.55
CA LEU A 510 16.28 38.57 -3.97
C LEU A 510 16.97 39.83 -4.45
N THR A 511 17.74 39.68 -5.54
CA THR A 511 18.36 40.82 -6.20
C THR A 511 17.24 41.71 -6.77
N PRO A 512 17.24 43.03 -6.51
CA PRO A 512 16.22 43.93 -7.05
C PRO A 512 16.09 43.75 -8.58
N LYS A 513 14.85 43.70 -9.10
CA LYS A 513 14.50 43.48 -10.52
C LYS A 513 14.67 42.05 -11.07
N THR A 514 14.73 41.03 -10.22
CA THR A 514 14.69 39.62 -10.65
C THR A 514 13.31 39.04 -10.40
N HIS A 515 12.66 38.53 -11.46
CA HIS A 515 11.41 37.79 -11.41
C HIS A 515 11.65 36.34 -11.84
N LEU A 516 11.02 35.40 -11.16
CA LEU A 516 11.06 33.97 -11.46
C LEU A 516 9.68 33.53 -11.95
N TYR A 517 9.61 32.76 -13.03
CA TYR A 517 8.36 32.17 -13.49
C TYR A 517 8.54 30.66 -13.55
N LEU A 518 7.63 29.94 -12.90
CA LEU A 518 7.55 28.49 -13.06
C LEU A 518 6.92 28.21 -14.43
N LEU A 519 7.71 27.63 -15.35
CA LEU A 519 7.22 27.23 -16.66
C LEU A 519 6.56 25.87 -16.63
N GLY A 520 7.07 24.96 -15.80
CA GLY A 520 6.48 23.62 -15.65
C GLY A 520 7.19 22.81 -14.57
N ILE A 521 6.46 21.85 -14.01
CA ILE A 521 7.03 20.83 -13.13
C ILE A 521 7.37 19.62 -13.98
N MET A 522 8.64 19.23 -13.97
CA MET A 522 9.12 18.10 -14.75
C MET A 522 8.91 16.80 -14.00
N ASN A 523 9.23 16.79 -12.70
CA ASN A 523 9.17 15.57 -11.91
C ASN A 523 8.95 15.87 -10.43
N VAL A 524 8.31 14.94 -9.73
CA VAL A 524 8.16 14.98 -8.28
C VAL A 524 8.51 13.61 -7.74
N LYS A 525 9.57 13.55 -6.93
CA LYS A 525 10.02 12.34 -6.24
C LYS A 525 9.80 12.54 -4.76
N MET A 526 9.19 11.56 -4.10
CA MET A 526 8.89 11.68 -2.69
C MET A 526 9.17 10.36 -1.95
N ASN A 527 9.65 10.51 -0.73
CA ASN A 527 9.84 9.44 0.23
C ASN A 527 9.37 9.94 1.60
N ILE A 528 8.09 9.72 1.92
CA ILE A 528 7.52 10.16 3.19
C ILE A 528 8.21 9.49 4.38
N ILE A 529 8.66 8.24 4.25
CA ILE A 529 9.37 7.53 5.34
C ILE A 529 10.68 8.22 5.68
N ALA A 530 11.41 8.67 4.66
CA ALA A 530 12.62 9.44 4.83
C ALA A 530 12.36 10.94 5.07
N GLU A 531 11.09 11.35 5.14
CA GLU A 531 10.64 12.74 5.30
C GLU A 531 11.30 13.68 4.27
N LYS A 532 11.47 13.20 3.03
CA LYS A 532 12.16 13.91 1.94
C LYS A 532 11.37 13.88 0.64
N ALA A 533 11.46 14.97 -0.12
CA ALA A 533 10.99 15.04 -1.49
C ALA A 533 11.98 15.84 -2.34
N SER A 534 11.91 15.65 -3.66
CA SER A 534 12.55 16.54 -4.61
C SER A 534 11.60 16.87 -5.76
N VAL A 535 11.69 18.11 -6.22
CA VAL A 535 10.90 18.64 -7.33
C VAL A 535 11.85 19.17 -8.38
N ASP A 536 11.75 18.61 -9.58
CA ASP A 536 12.50 19.05 -10.75
C ASP A 536 11.58 20.02 -11.52
N ALA A 537 11.96 21.28 -11.68
CA ALA A 537 11.10 22.32 -12.22
C ALA A 537 11.82 23.16 -13.28
N LEU A 538 11.14 23.46 -14.38
CA LEU A 538 11.63 24.39 -15.40
C LEU A 538 11.28 25.82 -14.96
N VAL A 539 12.31 26.64 -14.74
CA VAL A 539 12.13 28.01 -14.23
C VAL A 539 12.71 29.01 -15.22
N LEU A 540 11.94 30.05 -15.52
CA LEU A 540 12.37 31.23 -16.26
C LEU A 540 12.80 32.31 -15.26
N LYS A 541 14.03 32.80 -15.40
CA LYS A 541 14.55 33.92 -14.62
C LYS A 541 14.66 35.14 -15.52
N CYS A 542 13.99 36.22 -15.12
CA CYS A 542 14.02 37.52 -15.79
C CYS A 542 14.72 38.53 -14.88
N THR A 543 15.88 39.04 -15.28
CA THR A 543 16.62 40.08 -14.53
C THR A 543 16.81 41.31 -15.43
N GLY A 544 15.96 42.32 -15.27
CA GLY A 544 15.87 43.42 -16.24
C GLY A 544 15.54 42.89 -17.63
N ASP A 545 16.37 43.19 -18.63
CA ASP A 545 16.20 42.74 -20.02
C ASP A 545 16.78 41.33 -20.29
N ARG A 546 17.43 40.70 -19.30
CA ARG A 546 18.02 39.37 -19.45
C ARG A 546 17.01 38.29 -19.07
N ILE A 547 16.74 37.38 -19.99
CA ILE A 547 15.87 36.22 -19.80
C ILE A 547 16.71 34.96 -19.92
N SER A 548 16.63 34.07 -18.93
CA SER A 548 17.28 32.75 -18.95
C SER A 548 16.34 31.70 -18.38
N SER A 549 16.13 30.59 -19.10
CA SER A 549 15.43 29.42 -18.58
C SER A 549 16.41 28.32 -18.18
N GLY A 550 16.04 27.49 -17.22
CA GLY A 550 16.83 26.33 -16.83
C GLY A 550 16.07 25.40 -15.91
N LEU A 551 16.48 24.14 -15.90
CA LEU A 551 16.00 23.15 -14.95
C LEU A 551 16.59 23.47 -13.57
N GLN A 552 15.71 23.62 -12.58
CA GLN A 552 16.03 23.85 -11.18
C GLN A 552 15.58 22.64 -10.35
N PHE A 553 16.36 22.33 -9.33
CA PHE A 553 16.12 21.21 -8.43
C PHE A 553 15.83 21.75 -7.04
N PHE A 554 14.67 21.40 -6.51
CA PHE A 554 14.26 21.79 -5.16
C PHE A 554 14.20 20.55 -4.29
N ASP A 555 15.00 20.54 -3.23
CA ASP A 555 14.88 19.52 -2.19
C ASP A 555 13.90 20.00 -1.13
N LEU A 556 13.09 19.08 -0.59
CA LEU A 556 12.14 19.39 0.48
C LEU A 556 12.26 18.38 1.61
N ILE A 557 12.00 18.86 2.82
CA ILE A 557 11.90 18.04 4.02
C ILE A 557 10.50 18.18 4.63
N LEU A 558 9.95 17.08 5.14
CA LEU A 558 8.66 17.10 5.83
C LEU A 558 8.87 17.47 7.29
N THR A 559 8.23 18.54 7.75
CA THR A 559 8.25 18.96 9.15
C THR A 559 6.87 18.81 9.79
N GLN A 560 6.75 19.15 11.07
CA GLN A 560 5.47 19.18 11.78
C GLN A 560 4.45 20.15 11.16
N ASP A 561 4.91 21.16 10.42
CA ASP A 561 4.05 22.15 9.76
C ASP A 561 3.80 21.83 8.28
N GLY A 562 4.33 20.71 7.77
CA GLY A 562 4.25 20.31 6.36
C GLY A 562 5.58 20.33 5.63
N TRP A 563 5.54 20.21 4.29
CA TRP A 563 6.73 20.24 3.45
C TRP A 563 7.38 21.63 3.46
N LYS A 564 8.70 21.65 3.62
CA LYS A 564 9.51 22.87 3.52
C LYS A 564 10.66 22.67 2.55
N VAL A 565 10.92 23.67 1.71
CA VAL A 565 12.06 23.71 0.80
C VAL A 565 13.35 23.84 1.59
N LYS A 566 14.30 22.99 1.24
CA LYS A 566 15.65 22.96 1.78
C LYS A 566 16.61 23.42 0.68
N PHE A 567 17.44 24.40 0.99
CA PHE A 567 18.44 24.98 0.09
C PHE A 567 19.85 24.49 0.39
#